data_AF-A0A7J6S5R5-F1
#
_entry.id   AF-A0A7J6S5R5-F1
#
_cell.length_a   1.000
_cell.length_b   1.000
_cell.length_c   1.000
_cell.angle_alpha   90.00
_cell.angle_beta   90.00
_cell.angle_gamma   90.00
#
_symmetry.space_group_name_H-M   'P 1'
#
loop_
_entity.id
_entity.type
_entity.pdbx_description
1 polymer ?
#
loop_
_entity_poly.entity_id
_entity_poly.type
_entity_poly.pdbx_seq_one_letter_code
_entity_poly.pdbx_strand_id
1 'polypeptide(L)'
;GPDGEREKVEFNLSFDHEITLYNSRLLRCYALLRPEVRSLVVLVKHWAKTRDVNDALNGTFSSYSYVLLVIFFLQQKGILPSLQDPRCFRNVKSEWIVDR
;
A
#
# COMPACT_ATOMS: atom_id res chain seq x y z
N GLY A 1 29.03 13.22 11.34
CA GLY A 1 30.35 13.18 11.98
C GLY A 1 31.27 12.28 11.17
N PRO A 2 32.59 12.32 11.37
CA PRO A 2 33.56 11.64 10.50
C PRO A 2 33.58 10.10 10.65
N ASP A 3 32.72 9.50 11.45
CA ASP A 3 32.46 8.06 11.41
C ASP A 3 31.13 7.84 10.70
N GLY A 4 31.22 7.66 9.37
CA GLY A 4 30.10 7.36 8.50
C GLY A 4 29.54 5.98 8.81
N GLU A 5 28.67 5.90 9.82
CA GLU A 5 27.84 4.74 10.11
C GLU A 5 27.04 4.42 8.84
N ARG A 6 27.45 3.36 8.13
CA ARG A 6 26.77 2.94 6.90
C ARG A 6 25.36 2.51 7.30
N GLU A 7 24.35 3.27 6.90
CA GLU A 7 22.95 2.85 7.07
C GLU A 7 22.77 1.45 6.48
N LYS A 8 22.44 0.49 7.35
CA LYS A 8 22.18 -0.88 6.93
C LYS A 8 20.81 -0.92 6.28
N VAL A 9 20.78 -0.98 4.96
CA VAL A 9 19.55 -1.17 4.18
C VAL A 9 19.26 -2.66 4.07
N GLU A 10 18.14 -3.11 4.62
CA GLU A 10 17.67 -4.48 4.44
C GLU A 10 17.08 -4.67 3.04
N PHE A 11 17.50 -5.72 2.34
CA PHE A 11 17.04 -6.06 1.01
C PHE A 11 16.36 -7.43 1.00
N ASN A 12 15.14 -7.49 0.47
CA ASN A 12 14.37 -8.73 0.30
C ASN A 12 14.26 -9.05 -1.19
N LEU A 13 14.73 -10.25 -1.59
CA LEU A 13 14.60 -10.79 -2.95
C LEU A 13 13.69 -12.01 -2.93
N SER A 14 12.72 -12.05 -3.84
CA SER A 14 11.85 -13.20 -4.04
C SER A 14 11.75 -13.48 -5.53
N PHE A 15 11.92 -14.74 -5.92
CA PHE A 15 11.74 -15.18 -7.30
C PHE A 15 10.28 -15.57 -7.50
N ASP A 16 9.60 -14.87 -8.42
CA ASP A 16 8.28 -15.21 -8.95
C ASP A 16 7.05 -14.98 -8.06
N HIS A 17 6.65 -13.71 -7.89
CA HIS A 17 5.30 -13.40 -7.42
C HIS A 17 4.67 -12.29 -8.26
N GLU A 18 4.09 -12.66 -9.39
CA GLU A 18 3.23 -11.79 -10.21
C GLU A 18 2.20 -11.05 -9.33
N ILE A 19 1.64 -11.76 -8.34
CA ILE A 19 0.72 -11.22 -7.32
C ILE A 19 1.36 -10.07 -6.50
N THR A 20 2.62 -10.19 -6.07
CA THR A 20 3.32 -9.15 -5.32
C THR A 20 3.54 -7.89 -6.18
N LEU A 21 3.81 -8.08 -7.47
CA LEU A 21 3.92 -6.98 -8.42
C LEU A 21 2.56 -6.29 -8.61
N TYR A 22 1.48 -7.04 -8.81
CA TYR A 22 0.13 -6.49 -8.91
C TYR A 22 -0.27 -5.74 -7.65
N ASN A 23 -0.01 -6.28 -6.46
CA ASN A 23 -0.30 -5.61 -5.20
C ASN A 23 0.48 -4.30 -5.07
N SER A 24 1.77 -4.30 -5.42
CA SER A 24 2.60 -3.09 -5.40
C SER A 24 2.08 -2.01 -6.37
N ARG A 25 1.65 -2.41 -7.57
CA ARG A 25 1.00 -1.52 -8.54
C ARG A 25 -0.34 -1.00 -8.02
N LEU A 26 -1.16 -1.86 -7.44
CA LEU A 26 -2.45 -1.49 -6.85
C LEU A 26 -2.30 -0.47 -5.72
N LEU A 27 -1.38 -0.70 -4.79
CA LEU A 27 -1.08 0.24 -3.70
C LEU A 27 -0.58 1.58 -4.25
N ARG A 28 0.26 1.55 -5.29
CA ARG A 28 0.71 2.77 -5.97
C ARG A 28 -0.46 3.53 -6.59
N CYS A 29 -1.40 2.84 -7.23
CA CYS A 29 -2.61 3.46 -7.78
C CYS A 29 -3.43 4.17 -6.69
N TYR A 30 -3.63 3.55 -5.53
CA TYR A 30 -4.32 4.22 -4.41
C TYR A 30 -3.56 5.46 -3.91
N ALA A 31 -2.24 5.38 -3.79
CA ALA A 31 -1.41 6.51 -3.36
C ALA A 31 -1.41 7.69 -4.35
N LEU A 32 -1.60 7.41 -5.65
CA LEU A 32 -1.73 8.40 -6.71
C LEU A 32 -3.15 8.97 -6.82
N LEU A 33 -4.17 8.14 -6.55
CA LEU A 33 -5.56 8.55 -6.64
C LEU A 33 -5.92 9.63 -5.62
N ARG A 34 -5.38 9.53 -4.40
CA ARG A 34 -5.70 10.45 -3.29
C ARG A 34 -4.49 10.73 -2.39
N PRO A 35 -4.10 12.00 -2.16
CA PRO A 35 -2.96 12.35 -1.29
C PRO A 35 -3.17 11.95 0.18
N GLU A 36 -4.43 11.84 0.63
CA GLU A 36 -4.79 11.43 2.00
C GLU A 36 -4.28 10.02 2.33
N VAL A 37 -4.18 9.14 1.33
CA VAL A 37 -3.66 7.78 1.50
C VAL A 37 -2.21 7.81 2.00
N ARG A 38 -1.35 8.57 1.31
CA ARG A 38 0.08 8.67 1.67
C ARG A 38 0.24 9.27 3.06
N SER A 39 -0.50 10.34 3.34
CA SER A 39 -0.43 11.06 4.62
C SER A 39 -0.86 10.17 5.79
N LEU A 40 -1.98 9.46 5.66
CA LEU A 40 -2.47 8.55 6.69
C LEU A 40 -1.59 7.31 6.85
N VAL A 41 -1.07 6.75 5.76
CA VAL A 41 -0.13 5.63 5.82
C VAL A 41 1.12 6.02 6.61
N VAL A 42 1.72 7.19 6.33
CA VAL A 42 2.90 7.67 7.07
C VAL A 42 2.58 7.85 8.55
N LEU A 43 1.45 8.49 8.87
CA LEU A 43 1.01 8.71 10.25
C LEU A 43 0.81 7.39 11.00
N VAL A 44 0.03 6.46 10.44
CA VAL A 44 -0.28 5.17 11.06
C VAL A 44 0.98 4.31 11.21
N LYS A 45 1.86 4.30 10.21
CA LYS A 45 3.12 3.56 10.31
C LYS A 45 4.04 4.14 11.37
N HIS A 46 4.13 5.47 11.47
CA HIS A 46 4.91 6.12 12.52
C HIS A 46 4.36 5.76 13.90
N TRP A 47 3.05 5.88 14.10
CA TRP A 47 2.39 5.47 15.34
C TRP A 47 2.65 3.99 15.67
N ALA A 48 2.50 3.09 14.70
CA ALA A 48 2.70 1.66 14.89
C ALA A 48 4.15 1.33 15.28
N LYS A 49 5.13 2.00 14.65
CA LYS A 49 6.55 1.86 15.00
C LYS A 49 6.84 2.36 16.42
N THR A 50 6.30 3.53 16.78
CA THR A 50 6.48 4.10 18.14
C THR A 50 5.83 3.25 19.24
N ARG A 51 4.87 2.40 18.88
CA ARG A 51 4.18 1.48 19.78
C ARG A 51 4.68 0.03 19.73
N ASP A 52 5.72 -0.23 18.93
CA ASP A 52 6.29 -1.57 18.73
C ASP A 52 5.27 -2.62 18.23
N VAL A 53 4.36 -2.20 17.35
CA VAL A 53 3.32 -3.06 16.76
C VAL A 53 3.46 -3.22 15.24
N ASN A 54 4.65 -2.96 14.69
CA ASN A 54 4.97 -3.08 13.26
C ASN A 54 6.07 -4.12 13.01
N ASP A 55 5.90 -5.29 13.60
CA ASP A 55 6.80 -6.43 13.49
C ASP A 55 6.00 -7.72 13.22
N ALA A 56 5.96 -8.10 11.94
CA ALA A 56 5.24 -9.28 11.50
C ALA A 56 5.88 -10.59 12.00
N LEU A 57 7.18 -10.60 12.27
CA LEU A 57 7.89 -11.79 12.73
C LEU A 57 7.58 -12.06 14.20
N ASN A 58 7.33 -10.99 14.98
CA ASN A 58 6.95 -11.05 16.39
C ASN A 58 5.41 -11.02 16.61
N GLY A 59 4.62 -11.37 15.59
CA GLY A 59 3.17 -11.60 15.73
C GLY A 59 2.30 -10.34 15.71
N THR A 60 2.86 -9.17 15.36
CA THR A 60 2.10 -7.94 15.14
C THR A 60 1.88 -7.69 13.63
N PHE A 61 1.28 -6.56 13.25
CA PHE A 61 0.96 -6.33 11.84
C PHE A 61 2.19 -5.95 11.02
N SER A 62 2.24 -6.40 9.77
CA SER A 62 3.26 -5.95 8.81
C SER A 62 3.00 -4.52 8.34
N SER A 63 4.04 -3.87 7.81
CA SER A 63 3.88 -2.57 7.15
C SER A 63 2.90 -2.61 5.97
N TYR A 64 2.80 -3.73 5.25
CA TYR A 64 1.81 -3.91 4.18
C TYR A 64 0.38 -3.99 4.75
N SER A 65 0.19 -4.71 5.85
CA SER A 65 -1.10 -4.82 6.55
C SER A 65 -1.62 -3.44 6.97
N TYR A 66 -0.76 -2.57 7.51
CA TYR A 66 -1.14 -1.20 7.85
C TYR A 66 -1.59 -0.37 6.64
N VAL A 67 -0.93 -0.54 5.49
CA VAL A 67 -1.35 0.15 4.26
C VAL A 67 -2.75 -0.32 3.84
N LEU A 68 -3.02 -1.63 3.88
CA LEU A 68 -4.34 -2.17 3.55
C LEU A 68 -5.43 -1.68 4.51
N LEU A 69 -5.13 -1.62 5.82
CA LEU A 69 -6.08 -1.11 6.82
C LEU A 69 -6.44 0.36 6.56
N VAL A 70 -5.47 1.19 6.17
CA VAL A 70 -5.73 2.59 5.80
C VAL A 70 -6.61 2.68 4.56
N ILE A 71 -6.31 1.89 3.51
CA ILE A 71 -7.12 1.86 2.29
C ILE A 71 -8.55 1.42 2.61
N PHE A 72 -8.72 0.34 3.37
CA PHE A 72 -10.02 -0.16 3.79
C PHE A 72 -10.81 0.89 4.57
N PHE A 73 -10.18 1.56 5.53
CA PHE A 73 -10.81 2.63 6.30
C PHE A 73 -11.32 3.76 5.38
N LEU A 74 -10.50 4.21 4.43
CA LEU A 74 -10.89 5.26 3.49
C LEU A 74 -11.99 4.81 2.52
N GLN A 75 -12.02 3.53 2.14
CA GLN A 75 -13.13 2.96 1.36
C GLN A 75 -14.44 2.96 2.16
N GLN A 76 -14.40 2.54 3.43
CA GLN A 76 -15.57 2.56 4.32
C GLN A 76 -16.09 3.98 4.55
N LYS A 77 -15.22 5.00 4.50
CA LYS A 77 -15.61 6.42 4.56
C LYS A 77 -16.11 6.98 3.22
N GLY A 78 -16.12 6.20 2.15
CA GLY A 78 -16.50 6.66 0.80
C GLY A 78 -15.48 7.60 0.16
N ILE A 79 -14.26 7.70 0.71
CA ILE A 79 -13.20 8.58 0.21
C ILE A 79 -12.45 7.91 -0.95
N LEU A 80 -12.32 6.57 -0.91
CA LEU A 80 -11.73 5.77 -1.97
C LEU A 80 -12.75 4.79 -2.57
N PRO A 81 -12.72 4.54 -3.88
CA PRO A 81 -13.39 3.39 -4.47
C PRO A 81 -12.62 2.09 -4.17
N SER A 82 -13.25 0.94 -4.43
CA SER A 82 -12.52 -0.32 -4.58
C SER A 82 -12.05 -0.44 -6.03
N LEU A 83 -10.75 -0.30 -6.26
CA LEU A 83 -10.15 -0.47 -7.59
C LEU A 83 -10.21 -1.92 -8.10
N GLN A 84 -10.56 -2.86 -7.22
CA GLN A 84 -10.75 -4.27 -7.56
C GLN A 84 -12.21 -4.61 -7.83
N ASP A 85 -13.16 -3.70 -7.58
CA ASP A 85 -14.57 -3.91 -7.86
C ASP A 85 -14.90 -3.39 -9.27
N PRO A 86 -15.24 -4.27 -10.24
CA PRO A 86 -15.59 -3.84 -11.59
C PRO A 86 -16.78 -2.88 -11.63
N ARG A 87 -17.64 -2.92 -10.61
CA ARG A 87 -18.81 -2.03 -10.51
C ARG A 87 -18.41 -0.58 -10.26
N CYS A 88 -17.22 -0.32 -9.71
CA CYS A 88 -16.69 1.04 -9.54
C CYS A 88 -16.31 1.70 -10.87
N PHE A 89 -16.19 0.92 -11.96
CA PHE A 89 -15.83 1.42 -13.30
C PHE A 89 -17.00 1.35 -14.30
N ARG A 90 -18.23 1.15 -13.83
CA ARG A 90 -19.40 0.87 -14.69
C ARG A 90 -19.75 1.98 -15.71
N ASN A 91 -19.13 3.15 -15.60
CA ASN A 91 -19.26 4.28 -16.53
C ASN A 91 -17.97 4.61 -17.31
N VAL A 92 -16.92 3.80 -17.20
CA VAL A 92 -15.74 3.91 -18.07
C VAL A 92 -16.11 3.20 -19.37
N LYS A 93 -16.22 3.97 -20.46
CA LYS A 93 -16.49 3.43 -21.80
C LYS A 93 -15.53 2.26 -22.09
N SER A 94 -16.09 1.15 -22.56
CA SER A 94 -15.40 -0.08 -22.98
C SER A 94 -14.40 0.10 -24.13
N GLU A 95 -14.20 1.32 -24.61
CA GLU A 95 -13.32 1.71 -25.72
C GLU A 95 -11.82 1.51 -25.40
N TRP A 96 -11.44 1.19 -24.15
CA TRP A 96 -10.05 0.94 -23.73
C TRP A 96 -9.73 -0.52 -23.39
N ILE A 97 -10.70 -1.45 -23.49
CA ILE A 97 -10.52 -2.86 -23.11
C ILE A 97 -10.26 -3.76 -24.34
N VAL A 98 -10.24 -3.21 -25.55
CA VAL A 98 -9.92 -3.96 -26.77
C VAL A 98 -8.74 -3.31 -27.50
N ASP A 99 -7.53 -3.56 -27.02
CA ASP A 99 -6.41 -3.87 -27.92
C ASP A 99 -5.32 -4.68 -27.18
N ARG A 100 -5.27 -5.97 -27.54
CA ARG A 100 -4.23 -7.01 -27.39
C ARG A 100 -3.33 -7.06 -26.15
#